data_AF-A0A662K327-F1
#
_entry.id   AF-A0A662K327-F1
#
_cell.length_a   1.000
_cell.length_b   1.000
_cell.length_c   1.000
_cell.angle_alpha   90.00
_cell.angle_beta   90.00
_cell.angle_gamma   90.00
#
_symmetry.space_group_name_H-M   'P 1'
#
loop_
_entity.id
_entity.type
_entity.pdbx_description
1 polymer ?
#
loop_
_entity_poly.entity_id
_entity_poly.type
_entity_poly.pdbx_seq_one_letter_code
_entity_poly.pdbx_strand_id
1 'polypeptide(L)'
;LDEKEIKNKVKKLEKLGMLKNNYVLVSTKEKRNIDKLIDMIRKNLPNLVKLRIELPLNKDSQGFLSKLFEIALISGVRYDEKIKIKAEVNYKIKDKIVSSAKKLGGKVKISKV
;
A
#
# COMPACT_ATOMS: atom_id res chain seq x y z
N LEU A 1 23.21 -16.57 10.49
CA LEU A 1 22.70 -16.40 11.85
C LEU A 1 21.66 -17.47 12.07
N ASP A 2 21.81 -18.28 13.11
CA ASP A 2 20.74 -19.19 13.51
C ASP A 2 19.57 -18.40 14.15
N GLU A 3 18.41 -19.04 14.31
CA GLU A 3 17.22 -18.37 14.87
C GLU A 3 17.41 -17.91 16.32
N LYS A 4 18.26 -18.58 17.09
CA LYS A 4 18.51 -18.28 18.50
C LYS A 4 19.35 -17.01 18.62
N GLU A 5 20.34 -16.85 17.77
CA GLU A 5 21.18 -15.66 17.67
C GLU A 5 20.37 -14.45 17.20
N ILE A 6 19.47 -14.63 16.23
CA ILE A 6 18.54 -13.58 15.79
C ILE A 6 17.65 -13.13 16.96
N LYS A 7 17.03 -14.07 17.68
CA LYS A 7 16.18 -13.75 18.85
C LYS A 7 16.96 -13.00 19.93
N ASN A 8 18.21 -13.39 20.20
CA ASN A 8 19.05 -12.72 21.19
C ASN A 8 19.41 -11.29 20.79
N LYS A 9 19.76 -11.07 19.51
CA LYS A 9 20.05 -9.72 19.00
C LYS A 9 18.80 -8.83 19.03
N VAL A 10 17.63 -9.35 18.67
CA VAL A 10 16.35 -8.62 18.77
C VAL A 10 16.07 -8.21 20.22
N LYS A 11 16.11 -9.15 21.17
CA LYS A 11 15.92 -8.85 22.60
C LYS A 11 16.88 -7.79 23.12
N LYS A 12 18.13 -7.80 22.66
CA LYS A 12 19.11 -6.77 23.04
C LYS A 12 18.70 -5.39 22.52
N LEU A 13 18.29 -5.31 21.26
CA LEU A 13 17.86 -4.04 20.66
C LEU A 13 16.54 -3.52 21.25
N GLU A 14 15.62 -4.40 21.64
CA GLU A 14 14.41 -4.04 22.41
C GLU A 14 14.76 -3.45 23.78
N LYS A 15 15.65 -4.11 24.53
CA LYS A 15 16.13 -3.61 25.84
C LYS A 15 16.81 -2.25 25.75
N LEU A 16 17.47 -1.96 24.63
CA LEU A 16 18.12 -0.67 24.37
C LEU A 16 17.14 0.42 23.90
N GLY A 17 15.84 0.12 23.77
CA GLY A 17 14.84 1.05 23.26
C GLY A 17 15.01 1.41 21.78
N MET A 18 15.88 0.70 21.05
CA MET A 18 16.18 0.94 19.64
C MET A 18 15.14 0.30 18.71
N LEU A 19 14.45 -0.74 19.17
CA LEU A 19 13.30 -1.31 18.48
C LEU A 19 12.02 -0.85 19.15
N LYS A 20 11.18 -0.15 18.39
CA LYS A 20 9.74 -0.05 18.68
C LYS A 20 9.05 -1.29 18.09
N ASN A 21 7.76 -1.50 18.43
CA ASN A 21 6.93 -2.61 17.93
C ASN A 21 6.72 -2.66 16.38
N ASN A 22 7.44 -1.84 15.61
CA ASN A 22 7.36 -1.75 14.15
C ASN A 22 8.67 -2.19 13.49
N TYR A 23 9.07 -3.45 13.68
CA TYR A 23 10.20 -4.04 12.96
C TYR A 23 9.77 -5.28 12.18
N VAL A 24 10.44 -5.54 11.05
CA VAL A 24 10.26 -6.76 10.25
C VAL A 24 11.64 -7.37 10.02
N LEU A 25 11.79 -8.62 10.42
CA LEU A 25 12.99 -9.41 10.13
C LEU A 25 12.96 -9.82 8.67
N VAL A 26 13.93 -9.34 7.87
CA VAL A 26 14.04 -9.66 6.44
C VAL A 26 15.30 -10.44 6.12
N SER A 27 15.27 -11.22 5.04
CA SER A 27 16.45 -11.81 4.43
C SER A 27 16.32 -11.74 2.91
N THR A 28 17.23 -11.04 2.26
CA THR A 28 17.25 -10.93 0.79
C THR A 28 17.69 -12.24 0.15
N LYS A 29 18.67 -12.93 0.75
CA LYS A 29 19.15 -14.25 0.32
C LYS A 29 18.03 -15.30 0.32
N GLU A 30 17.26 -15.34 1.41
CA GLU A 30 16.18 -16.32 1.61
C GLU A 30 14.82 -15.81 1.10
N LYS A 31 14.78 -14.61 0.49
CA LYS A 31 13.55 -13.88 0.11
C LYS A 31 12.48 -13.83 1.23
N ARG A 32 12.91 -13.78 2.49
CA ARG A 32 12.03 -13.85 3.66
C ARG A 32 11.46 -12.47 4.00
N ASN A 33 10.13 -12.40 4.14
CA ASN A 33 9.37 -11.25 4.66
C ASN A 33 9.55 -9.91 3.90
N ILE A 34 9.96 -9.92 2.62
CA ILE A 34 10.07 -8.70 1.82
C ILE A 34 8.71 -8.00 1.67
N ASP A 35 7.63 -8.75 1.42
CA ASP A 35 6.28 -8.20 1.30
C ASP A 35 5.80 -7.55 2.61
N LYS A 36 6.08 -8.20 3.75
CA LYS A 36 5.74 -7.66 5.08
C LYS A 36 6.46 -6.34 5.37
N LEU A 37 7.70 -6.20 4.90
CA LEU A 37 8.44 -4.95 5.01
C LEU A 37 7.76 -3.84 4.20
N ILE A 38 7.38 -4.13 2.95
CA ILE A 38 6.66 -3.19 2.09
C ILE A 38 5.34 -2.77 2.74
N ASP A 39 4.57 -3.71 3.27
CA ASP A 39 3.31 -3.43 3.97
C ASP A 39 3.51 -2.56 5.21
N MET A 40 4.54 -2.84 6.01
CA MET A 40 4.81 -2.05 7.21
C MET A 40 5.27 -0.63 6.89
N ILE A 41 6.05 -0.45 5.82
CA ILE A 41 6.39 0.87 5.28
C ILE A 41 5.10 1.58 4.83
N ARG A 42 4.22 0.90 4.07
CA ARG A 42 2.94 1.46 3.61
C ARG A 42 2.03 1.91 4.75
N LYS A 43 1.94 1.14 5.83
CA LYS A 43 1.14 1.47 7.02
C LYS A 43 1.69 2.65 7.83
N ASN A 44 3.01 2.82 7.84
CA ASN A 44 3.68 3.88 8.60
C ASN A 44 3.99 5.12 7.75
N LEU A 45 3.68 5.11 6.45
CA LEU A 45 3.83 6.28 5.60
C LEU A 45 2.87 7.39 6.06
N PRO A 46 3.36 8.55 6.52
CA PRO A 46 2.49 9.65 6.94
C PRO A 46 1.72 10.23 5.74
N ASN A 47 0.51 10.74 6.02
CA ASN A 47 -0.37 11.47 5.09
C ASN A 47 -1.01 10.60 4.00
N LEU A 48 -1.68 9.51 4.39
CA LEU A 48 -2.57 8.78 3.49
C LEU A 48 -3.90 9.55 3.28
N VAL A 49 -4.46 9.45 2.08
CA VAL A 49 -5.82 9.91 1.75
C VAL A 49 -6.63 8.76 1.17
N LYS A 50 -7.88 8.67 1.58
CA LYS A 50 -8.85 7.72 1.07
C LYS A 50 -9.41 8.21 -0.26
N LEU A 51 -9.35 7.36 -1.27
CA LEU A 51 -9.94 7.56 -2.59
C LEU A 51 -11.06 6.55 -2.81
N ARG A 52 -12.21 7.05 -3.29
CA ARG A 52 -13.25 6.23 -3.91
C ARG A 52 -13.27 6.56 -5.39
N ILE A 53 -12.90 5.58 -6.22
CA ILE A 53 -12.75 5.74 -7.66
C ILE A 53 -13.84 4.92 -8.35
N GLU A 54 -14.52 5.52 -9.33
CA GLU A 54 -15.45 4.85 -10.23
C GLU A 54 -14.90 4.95 -11.66
N LEU A 55 -14.74 3.82 -12.35
CA LEU A 55 -14.23 3.75 -13.72
C LEU A 55 -15.18 2.98 -14.63
N PRO A 56 -15.23 3.29 -15.94
CA PRO A 56 -15.93 2.46 -16.92
C PRO A 56 -15.37 1.03 -16.98
N LEU A 57 -16.21 0.07 -17.36
CA LEU A 57 -15.80 -1.33 -17.53
C LEU A 57 -15.11 -1.51 -18.90
N ASN A 58 -13.83 -1.14 -19.00
CA ASN A 58 -13.04 -1.31 -20.22
C ASN A 58 -11.58 -1.71 -19.93
N LYS A 59 -10.85 -2.10 -20.98
CA LYS A 59 -9.47 -2.59 -20.88
C LYS A 59 -8.51 -1.56 -20.27
N ASP A 60 -8.68 -0.28 -20.62
CA ASP A 60 -7.83 0.80 -20.10
C ASP A 60 -8.03 1.01 -18.60
N SER A 61 -9.27 0.89 -18.12
CA SER A 61 -9.60 0.98 -16.69
C SER A 61 -9.05 -0.20 -15.90
N GLN A 62 -9.05 -1.40 -16.49
CA GLN A 62 -8.37 -2.57 -15.89
C GLN A 62 -6.86 -2.37 -15.84
N GLY A 63 -6.25 -1.85 -16.91
CA GLY A 63 -4.82 -1.53 -16.93
C GLY A 63 -4.42 -0.48 -15.90
N PHE A 64 -5.29 0.53 -15.68
CA PHE A 64 -5.11 1.50 -14.60
C PHE A 64 -5.25 0.85 -13.22
N LEU A 65 -6.24 -0.03 -13.01
CA LEU A 65 -6.40 -0.74 -11.75
C LEU A 65 -5.16 -1.57 -11.41
N SER A 66 -4.58 -2.29 -12.37
CA SER A 66 -3.33 -3.04 -12.17
C SER A 66 -2.19 -2.13 -11.68
N LYS A 67 -1.99 -0.98 -12.33
CA LYS A 67 -1.00 0.02 -11.89
C LYS A 67 -1.31 0.58 -10.51
N LEU A 68 -2.60 0.74 -10.19
CA LEU A 68 -3.02 1.26 -8.90
C LEU A 68 -2.68 0.29 -7.76
N PHE A 69 -2.78 -1.03 -7.97
CA PHE A 69 -2.35 -2.04 -6.99
C PHE A 69 -0.85 -1.94 -6.62
N GLU A 70 -0.02 -1.44 -7.53
CA GLU A 70 1.42 -1.27 -7.29
C GLU A 70 1.72 -0.09 -6.34
N ILE A 71 0.90 0.96 -6.38
CA ILE A 71 1.18 2.25 -5.73
C ILE A 71 0.19 2.65 -4.63
N ALA A 72 -0.90 1.90 -4.46
CA ALA A 72 -1.97 2.19 -3.51
C ALA A 72 -2.28 1.00 -2.62
N LEU A 73 -2.84 1.28 -1.44
CA LEU A 73 -3.46 0.28 -0.58
C LEU A 73 -4.92 0.10 -0.99
N ILE A 74 -5.23 -1.00 -1.69
CA ILE A 74 -6.60 -1.29 -2.12
C ILE A 74 -7.35 -2.02 -1.01
N SER A 75 -8.43 -1.43 -0.50
CA SER A 75 -9.31 -2.03 0.52
C SER A 75 -10.56 -2.67 -0.07
N GLY A 76 -10.81 -2.50 -1.37
CA GLY A 76 -11.87 -3.25 -2.06
C GLY A 76 -12.07 -2.82 -3.52
N VAL A 77 -12.47 -3.78 -4.34
CA VAL A 77 -12.89 -3.60 -5.72
C VAL A 77 -14.24 -4.27 -5.91
N ARG A 78 -15.18 -3.60 -6.58
CA ARG A 78 -16.47 -4.17 -7.00
C ARG A 78 -16.69 -3.90 -8.48
N TYR A 79 -17.21 -4.90 -9.17
CA TYR A 79 -17.53 -4.84 -10.59
C TYR A 79 -19.06 -4.92 -10.74
N ASP A 80 -19.66 -3.77 -11.03
CA ASP A 80 -21.07 -3.67 -11.40
C ASP A 80 -21.14 -3.09 -12.84
N GLU A 81 -22.02 -2.13 -13.11
CA GLU A 81 -21.98 -1.27 -14.32
C GLU A 81 -20.66 -0.49 -14.48
N LYS A 82 -19.93 -0.31 -13.38
CA LYS A 82 -18.64 0.39 -13.28
C LYS A 82 -17.72 -0.35 -12.33
N ILE A 83 -16.42 -0.15 -12.49
CA ILE A 83 -15.41 -0.59 -11.53
C ILE A 83 -15.38 0.40 -10.38
N LYS A 84 -15.76 -0.04 -9.19
CA LYS A 84 -15.75 0.76 -7.95
C LYS A 84 -14.57 0.34 -7.09
N ILE A 85 -13.66 1.26 -6.81
CA ILE A 85 -12.40 0.99 -6.11
C ILE A 85 -12.34 1.83 -4.83
N LYS A 86 -11.98 1.20 -3.71
CA LYS A 86 -11.59 1.87 -2.47
C LYS A 86 -10.09 1.73 -2.29
N ALA A 87 -9.40 2.86 -2.24
CA ALA A 87 -7.95 2.90 -2.15
C ALA A 87 -7.47 3.93 -1.11
N GLU A 88 -6.32 3.69 -0.51
CA GLU A 88 -5.57 4.65 0.28
C GLU A 88 -4.23 4.92 -0.40
N VAL A 89 -3.89 6.19 -0.57
CA VAL A 89 -2.69 6.61 -1.31
C VAL A 89 -1.96 7.70 -0.56
N ASN A 90 -0.65 7.82 -0.81
CA ASN A 90 0.10 8.96 -0.28
C ASN A 90 -0.44 10.28 -0.85
N TYR A 91 -0.61 11.29 0.00
CA TYR A 91 -1.09 12.61 -0.38
C TYR A 91 -0.35 13.20 -1.59
N LYS A 92 0.98 12.98 -1.71
CA LYS A 92 1.81 13.49 -2.79
C LYS A 92 1.45 12.94 -4.18
N ILE A 93 0.90 11.74 -4.25
CA ILE A 93 0.54 11.08 -5.53
C ILE A 93 -0.95 11.16 -5.86
N LYS A 94 -1.76 11.68 -4.92
CA LYS A 94 -3.22 11.83 -5.01
C LYS A 94 -3.65 12.45 -6.34
N ASP A 95 -3.12 13.62 -6.68
CA ASP A 95 -3.58 14.38 -7.83
C ASP A 95 -3.23 13.70 -9.17
N LYS A 96 -2.10 12.98 -9.22
CA LYS A 96 -1.72 12.15 -10.37
C LYS A 96 -2.73 11.03 -10.58
N ILE A 97 -3.13 10.33 -9.51
CA ILE A 97 -4.12 9.25 -9.57
C ILE A 97 -5.49 9.78 -9.98
N VAL A 98 -5.91 10.92 -9.41
CA VAL A 98 -7.18 11.59 -9.76
C VAL A 98 -7.20 12.00 -11.23
N SER A 99 -6.12 12.61 -11.72
CA SER A 99 -6.02 13.05 -13.13
C SER A 99 -6.10 11.86 -14.09
N SER A 100 -5.35 10.78 -13.82
CA SER A 100 -5.41 9.56 -14.62
C SER A 100 -6.80 8.92 -14.63
N ALA A 101 -7.47 8.82 -13.48
CA ALA A 101 -8.83 8.28 -13.41
C ALA A 101 -9.82 9.14 -14.21
N LYS A 102 -9.72 10.48 -14.12
CA LYS A 102 -10.57 11.40 -14.89
C LYS A 102 -10.35 11.29 -16.41
N LYS A 103 -9.10 11.10 -16.86
CA LYS A 103 -8.78 10.88 -18.28
C LYS A 103 -9.45 9.62 -18.86
N LEU A 104 -9.72 8.63 -18.01
CA LEU A 104 -10.44 7.40 -18.36
C LEU A 104 -11.97 7.55 -18.25
N GLY A 105 -12.49 8.77 -18.08
CA GLY A 105 -13.92 9.01 -17.85
C GLY A 105 -14.40 8.65 -16.44
N GLY A 106 -13.47 8.45 -15.50
CA GLY A 106 -13.77 8.07 -14.12
C GLY A 106 -14.12 9.24 -13.20
N LYS A 107 -14.77 8.91 -12.08
CA LYS A 107 -15.09 9.85 -10.99
C LYS A 107 -14.29 9.48 -9.74
N VAL A 108 -13.79 10.49 -9.01
CA VAL A 108 -13.00 10.26 -7.78
C VAL A 108 -13.53 11.13 -6.65
N LYS A 109 -13.79 10.52 -5.49
CA LYS A 109 -14.07 11.20 -4.23
C LYS A 109 -12.88 11.02 -3.29
N ILE A 110 -12.47 12.11 -2.63
CA ILE A 110 -11.30 12.17 -1.75
C ILE A 110 -11.78 12.44 -0.33
N SER A 111 -11.26 11.72 0.65
CA SER A 111 -11.48 11.96 2.08
C SER A 111 -10.16 11.79 2.84
N LYS A 112 -9.96 12.58 3.90
CA LYS A 112 -8.83 12.39 4.82
C LYS A 112 -8.99 11.07 5.58
N VAL A 113 -7.88 10.40 5.89
CA VAL A 113 -7.87 9.13 6.64
C VAL A 113 -8.30 9.34 8.07
#